data_AF-A0A9D8Q9T7-F1
#
_entry.id   AF-A0A9D8Q9T7-F1
#
_cell.length_a   1.000
_cell.length_b   1.000
_cell.length_c   1.000
_cell.angle_alpha   90.00
_cell.angle_beta   90.00
_cell.angle_gamma   90.00
#
_symmetry.space_group_name_H-M   'P 1'
#
loop_
_entity.id
_entity.type
_entity.pdbx_description
1 polymer ?
#
loop_
_entity_poly.entity_id
_entity_poly.type
_entity_poly.pdbx_seq_one_letter_code
_entity_poly.pdbx_strand_id
1 'polypeptide(L)' 'DEAHRPAGQVDAAVAGIERVAGIRVGGLTAGLGALLGGRANAAQSNAAAGLTPLPPVVLREGRVFLGPVRLPLQPLRPLY' A
#
# COMPACT_ATOMS: atom_id res chain seq x y z
N ASP A 1 -2.64 -17.36 -17.56
CA ASP A 1 -1.43 -18.06 -17.09
C ASP A 1 -0.71 -17.17 -16.07
N GLU A 2 0.47 -17.57 -15.59
CA GLU A 2 1.26 -16.83 -14.60
C GLU A 2 1.90 -15.53 -15.15
N ALA A 3 2.31 -15.52 -16.43
CA ALA A 3 3.00 -14.41 -17.08
C ALA A 3 2.13 -13.16 -17.29
N HIS A 4 0.82 -13.31 -17.17
CA HIS A 4 -0.14 -12.25 -17.43
C HIS A 4 -0.98 -11.89 -16.21
N ARG A 5 -0.50 -12.29 -15.03
CA ARG A 5 -1.06 -11.78 -13.78
C ARG A 5 -0.70 -10.30 -13.63
N PRO A 6 -1.59 -9.48 -13.05
CA PRO A 6 -1.28 -8.09 -12.78
C PRO A 6 -0.05 -7.97 -11.89
N ALA A 7 0.88 -7.11 -12.30
CA ALA A 7 2.06 -6.76 -11.55
C ALA A 7 2.25 -5.25 -11.55
N GLY A 8 2.66 -4.67 -10.42
CA GLY A 8 2.86 -3.22 -10.31
C GLY A 8 2.69 -2.71 -8.88
N GLN A 9 2.79 -1.39 -8.72
CA GLN A 9 2.58 -0.70 -7.45
C GLN A 9 1.52 0.39 -7.64
N VAL A 10 0.61 0.50 -6.68
CA VAL A 10 -0.40 1.55 -6.57
C VAL A 10 -0.13 2.35 -5.30
N ASP A 11 0.05 3.65 -5.48
CA ASP A 11 0.12 4.60 -4.38
C ASP A 11 -1.26 5.22 -4.17
N ALA A 12 -1.75 5.21 -2.92
CA ALA A 12 -3.10 5.65 -2.58
C ALA A 12 -3.13 6.40 -1.26
N ALA A 13 -4.14 7.26 -1.08
CA ALA A 13 -4.42 7.96 0.16
C ALA A 13 -5.93 7.94 0.43
N VAL A 14 -6.32 7.88 1.70
CA VAL A 14 -7.73 7.74 2.11
C VAL A 14 -8.09 8.76 3.20
N ALA A 15 -9.31 9.27 3.17
CA ALA A 15 -9.85 10.16 4.21
C ALA A 15 -10.64 9.36 5.25
N GLY A 16 -10.62 9.81 6.51
CA GLY A 16 -11.50 9.30 7.56
C GLY A 16 -11.25 7.85 8.01
N ILE A 17 -10.15 7.23 7.60
CA ILE A 17 -9.79 5.85 7.97
C ILE A 17 -8.50 5.86 8.79
N GLU A 18 -8.57 5.40 10.03
CA GLU A 18 -7.40 5.30 10.92
C GLU A 18 -6.65 3.96 10.76
N ARG A 19 -7.29 2.93 10.19
CA ARG A 19 -6.73 1.58 10.10
C ARG A 19 -7.16 0.86 8.81
N VAL A 20 -6.21 0.25 8.12
CA VAL A 20 -6.47 -0.61 6.96
C VAL A 20 -5.81 -1.97 7.20
N ALA A 21 -6.57 -3.05 7.03
CA ALA A 21 -6.09 -4.42 7.22
C ALA A 21 -5.35 -4.67 8.57
N GLY A 22 -5.82 -4.03 9.65
CA GLY A 22 -5.18 -4.13 10.97
C GLY A 22 -4.04 -3.12 11.22
N ILE A 23 -3.54 -2.45 10.17
CA ILE A 23 -2.41 -1.51 10.22
C ILE A 23 -2.94 -0.08 10.43
N ARG A 24 -2.45 0.62 11.47
CA ARG A 24 -2.79 2.05 11.64
C ARG A 24 -2.15 2.89 10.52
N VAL A 25 -2.99 3.65 9.83
CA VAL A 25 -2.58 4.57 8.77
C VAL A 25 -2.38 5.95 9.41
N GLY A 26 -1.28 6.65 9.09
CA GLY A 26 -1.02 8.02 9.56
C GLY A 26 -0.21 8.16 10.87
N GLY A 27 -0.11 7.11 11.70
CA GLY A 27 0.68 7.15 12.95
C GLY A 27 1.89 6.22 12.98
N LEU A 28 1.78 5.00 12.42
CA LEU A 28 2.87 4.02 12.45
C LEU A 28 3.97 4.31 11.42
N THR A 29 3.60 4.89 10.27
CA THR A 29 4.55 5.25 9.20
C THR A 29 5.46 6.42 9.58
N ALA A 30 5.00 7.33 10.46
CA ALA A 30 5.84 8.39 11.00
C ALA A 30 6.92 7.86 11.97
N GLY A 31 6.57 6.89 12.83
CA GLY A 31 7.49 6.33 13.84
C GLY A 31 8.45 5.25 13.31
N LEU A 32 7.97 4.35 12.42
CA LEU A 32 8.81 3.31 11.84
C LEU A 32 9.61 3.80 10.62
N GLY A 33 9.09 4.77 9.87
CA GLY A 33 9.83 5.43 8.79
C GLY A 33 11.05 6.20 9.31
N ALA A 34 10.97 6.75 10.52
CA ALA A 34 12.09 7.43 11.18
C ALA A 34 13.19 6.47 11.66
N LEU A 35 12.84 5.25 12.08
CA LEU A 35 13.80 4.24 12.56
C LEU A 35 14.38 3.37 11.43
N LEU A 36 13.71 3.28 10.28
CA LEU A 36 14.18 2.58 9.08
C LEU A 36 14.69 3.56 8.01
N GLY A 37 15.50 4.54 8.39
CA GLY A 37 16.29 5.33 7.44
C GLY A 37 15.50 6.13 6.40
N GLY A 38 14.25 6.51 6.70
CA GLY A 38 13.56 7.68 6.18
C GLY A 38 13.75 8.04 4.71
N ARG A 39 13.59 7.11 3.78
CA ARG A 39 13.03 7.48 2.47
C ARG A 39 11.53 7.49 2.64
N ALA A 40 11.00 8.62 3.11
CA ALA A 40 9.58 8.91 2.97
C ALA A 40 9.18 8.56 1.53
N ASN A 41 8.23 7.65 1.36
CA ASN A 41 7.82 7.25 0.03
C ASN A 41 7.35 8.54 -0.65
N ALA A 42 7.80 8.81 -1.88
CA ALA A 42 7.41 10.01 -2.63
C ALA A 42 5.87 10.15 -2.74
N ALA A 43 5.13 9.07 -2.53
CA ALA A 43 3.67 9.03 -2.37
C ALA A 43 3.12 9.88 -1.20
N GLN A 44 3.89 10.07 -0.12
CA GLN A 44 3.49 10.98 0.98
C GLN A 44 3.48 12.44 0.57
N SER A 45 4.34 12.86 -0.38
CA SER A 45 4.49 14.27 -0.75
C SER A 45 3.37 14.82 -1.65
N ASN A 46 2.58 13.93 -2.28
CA ASN A 46 1.46 14.32 -3.16
C ASN A 46 0.08 13.95 -2.60
N ALA A 47 -0.01 13.47 -1.36
CA ALA A 47 -1.31 13.21 -0.74
C ALA A 47 -2.04 14.54 -0.49
N ALA A 48 -3.23 14.69 -1.06
CA ALA A 48 -4.05 15.89 -0.87
C ALA A 48 -4.32 16.14 0.63
N ALA A 49 -4.39 17.40 1.03
CA ALA A 49 -4.62 17.79 2.42
C ALA A 49 -5.89 17.12 2.98
N GLY A 50 -5.78 16.52 4.17
CA GLY A 50 -6.86 15.76 4.80
C GLY A 50 -6.96 14.28 4.38
N LEU A 51 -6.13 13.81 3.45
CA LEU A 51 -5.97 12.39 3.15
C LEU A 51 -4.79 11.80 3.91
N THR A 52 -4.98 10.60 4.42
CA THR A 52 -3.92 9.83 5.06
C THR A 52 -3.30 8.90 4.02
N PRO A 53 -1.99 9.00 3.74
CA PRO A 53 -1.33 8.16 2.76
C PRO A 53 -1.27 6.71 3.25
N LEU A 54 -1.66 5.78 2.38
CA LEU A 54 -1.54 4.35 2.63
C LEU A 54 -0.10 3.87 2.37
N PRO A 55 0.34 2.78 3.02
CA PRO A 55 1.50 2.02 2.56
C PRO A 55 1.32 1.60 1.08
N PRO A 56 2.40 1.41 0.31
CA PRO A 56 2.31 1.00 -1.08
C PRO A 56 1.50 -0.29 -1.25
N VAL A 57 0.58 -0.29 -2.22
CA VAL A 57 -0.16 -1.50 -2.60
C VAL A 57 0.59 -2.17 -3.75
N VAL A 58 1.13 -3.36 -3.50
CA VAL A 58 1.92 -4.10 -4.50
C VAL A 58 1.12 -5.27 -5.05
N LEU A 59 1.07 -5.36 -6.38
CA LEU A 59 0.49 -6.46 -7.13
C LEU A 59 1.65 -7.33 -7.62
N ARG A 60 1.68 -8.60 -7.23
CA ARG A 60 2.71 -9.55 -7.69
C ARG A 60 2.12 -10.96 -7.73
N GLU A 61 2.30 -11.66 -8.85
CA GLU A 61 1.83 -13.05 -9.04
C GLU A 61 0.32 -13.20 -8.77
N GLY A 62 -0.46 -12.15 -9.07
CA GLY A 62 -1.89 -12.11 -8.80
C GLY A 62 -2.26 -11.95 -7.32
N ARG A 63 -1.30 -11.68 -6.43
CA ARG A 63 -1.52 -11.41 -5.00
C ARG A 63 -1.41 -9.90 -4.74
N VAL A 64 -2.15 -9.44 -3.73
CA VAL A 64 -2.15 -8.04 -3.29
C VAL A 64 -1.48 -7.93 -1.94
N PHE A 65 -0.54 -6.99 -1.83
CA PHE A 65 0.17 -6.68 -0.60
C PHE A 65 -0.05 -5.21 -0.25
N LEU A 66 -0.20 -4.92 1.04
CA LEU A 66 -0.21 -3.56 1.58
C LEU A 66 1.03 -3.42 2.47
N GLY A 67 2.07 -2.75 1.97
CA GLY A 67 3.39 -2.83 2.57
C GLY A 67 3.86 -4.30 2.66
N PRO A 68 4.32 -4.79 3.84
CA PRO A 68 4.78 -6.17 3.99
C PRO A 68 3.64 -7.19 4.16
N VAL A 69 2.39 -6.75 4.31
CA VAL A 69 1.25 -7.63 4.65
C VAL A 69 0.51 -8.08 3.40
N ARG A 70 0.35 -9.40 3.23
CA ARG A 70 -0.51 -9.96 2.17
C ARG A 70 -1.98 -9.79 2.55
N LEU A 71 -2.77 -9.18 1.67
CA LEU A 71 -4.20 -9.04 1.88
C LEU A 71 -4.92 -10.38 1.63
N PRO A 72 -5.94 -10.72 2.44
CA PRO A 72 -6.70 -11.96 2.30
C PRO A 72 -7.76 -11.83 1.18
N LEU A 73 -7.32 -11.49 -0.03
CA LEU A 73 -8.17 -11.35 -1.21
C LEU A 73 -8.03 -12.57 -2.12
N GLN A 74 -9.05 -12.83 -2.93
CA GLN A 74 -8.91 -13.80 -4.02
C GLN A 74 -7.81 -13.33 -4.98
N PRO A 75 -7.01 -14.26 -5.56
CA PRO A 75 -6.00 -13.89 -6.53
C PRO A 75 -6.60 -13.13 -7.71
N LEU A 76 -5.95 -12.02 -8.09
CA LEU A 76 -6.35 -11.19 -9.21
C LEU A 76 -6.40 -12.01 -10.49
N ARG A 77 -7.45 -11.82 -11.28
CA ARG A 77 -7.62 -12.52 -12.56
C ARG A 77 -6.51 -12.13 -13.55
N PRO A 78 -6.11 -13.04 -14.45
CA PRO A 78 -5.23 -12.68 -15.56
C PRO A 78 -5.95 -11.65 -16.46
N LEU A 79 -5.20 -10.85 -17.20
CA LEU A 79 -5.75 -9.75 -18.00
C LEU A 79 -6.28 -10.18 -19.40
N TYR A 80 -6.45 -11.49 -19.64
CA TYR A 80 -6.85 -12.14 -20.90
C TYR A 80 -7.30 -13.57 -20.58
#